data_AF-A0A6J8CA05-F1
#
_entry.id   AF-A0A6J8CA05-F1
#
_cell.length_a   1.000
_cell.length_b   1.000
_cell.length_c   1.000
_cell.angle_alpha   90.00
_cell.angle_beta   90.00
_cell.angle_gamma   90.00
#
_symmetry.space_group_name_H-M   'P 1'
#
loop_
_entity.id
_entity.type
_entity.pdbx_description
1 polymer ?
#
loop_
_entity_poly.entity_id
_entity_poly.type
_entity_poly.pdbx_seq_one_letter_code
_entity_poly.pdbx_strand_id
1 'polypeptide(L)'
;MPVVMTPWLTELKHCSEDLSPVHPYDIVEKLGQLNYISRDQLTEFRNIIRTAQKDTEIFHREEAKSTVLLRLANEITIEQFLEALLRAKYHVIALKLVSKCRKGILRLVVRKMEPGPGFKQAQEIYLNTKVNTHKNIFKVNPTEACRNIYELNKLKFENCQQNLKTETDKEVKMNLKQNLMKYANICVSCLFAALDAEITRWNTDFDWDECTVSSSKNKLVRLFHELDRYAKETPNPNIAEVGFFSRLAIAYAMAGQLAKAEENIETAFALSFSIPKCAELYFMYHMFVMILLFKYQKNQSGIVLVKLVSIAEEARSILQQENDDSTRYFWTRMIILRKVFCLLGLANNTELIKGHNPSQEQIDEAKEMLVEIRELGDMESRREMFFYTAKARVAQLEGDLESAIFCTELAIDCDQYKCFGETDQVQKFWEQLKNLLTKTQIDYENQQNIRNENSICTRKCFVQDYAGHSTRIDVSKHNENTTPKKIE
;
A
#
# COMPACT_ATOMS: atom_id res chain seq x y z
N MET A 1 23.73 -15.30 -37.49
CA MET A 1 23.38 -15.69 -36.10
C MET A 1 22.21 -14.83 -35.66
N PRO A 2 21.08 -15.39 -35.21
CA PRO A 2 20.00 -14.56 -34.68
C PRO A 2 20.49 -13.95 -33.36
N VAL A 3 20.49 -12.63 -33.28
CA VAL A 3 20.75 -11.91 -32.04
C VAL A 3 19.65 -12.31 -31.07
N VAL A 4 20.01 -13.03 -30.02
CA VAL A 4 19.10 -13.31 -28.91
C VAL A 4 18.74 -11.97 -28.28
N MET A 5 17.57 -11.44 -28.63
CA MET A 5 17.03 -10.25 -27.96
C MET A 5 16.88 -10.59 -26.47
N THR A 6 17.61 -9.85 -25.65
CA THR A 6 17.54 -9.99 -24.20
C THR A 6 16.13 -9.59 -23.72
N PRO A 7 15.55 -10.23 -22.68
CA PRO A 7 14.13 -10.11 -22.32
C PRO A 7 13.59 -8.67 -22.13
N TRP A 8 14.44 -7.74 -21.71
CA TRP A 8 14.11 -6.32 -21.54
C TRP A 8 13.83 -5.56 -22.86
N LEU A 9 14.38 -5.99 -24.00
CA LEU A 9 14.12 -5.38 -25.32
C LEU A 9 12.67 -5.62 -25.78
N THR A 10 12.08 -6.74 -25.36
CA THR A 10 10.67 -7.07 -25.62
C THR A 10 9.74 -6.22 -24.75
N GLU A 11 10.13 -5.93 -23.51
CA GLU A 11 9.38 -5.07 -22.57
C GLU A 11 9.35 -3.60 -23.01
N LEU A 12 10.41 -3.10 -23.65
CA LEU A 12 10.46 -1.73 -24.17
C LEU A 12 9.61 -1.52 -25.43
N LYS A 13 9.37 -2.58 -26.21
CA LYS A 13 8.51 -2.55 -27.41
C LYS A 13 7.02 -2.36 -27.08
N HIS A 14 6.61 -2.59 -25.84
CA HIS A 14 5.24 -2.39 -25.35
C HIS A 14 5.02 -1.05 -24.63
N CYS A 15 6.02 -0.17 -24.57
CA CYS A 15 5.96 1.11 -23.83
C CYS A 15 5.86 2.36 -24.73
N SER A 16 5.54 2.21 -26.02
CA SER A 16 5.62 3.28 -27.02
C SER A 16 4.30 3.98 -27.34
N GLU A 17 3.39 4.14 -26.39
CA GLU A 17 2.11 4.82 -26.66
C GLU A 17 1.99 6.21 -26.00
N ASP A 18 3.05 6.75 -25.38
CA ASP A 18 3.00 8.07 -24.72
C ASP A 18 4.38 8.75 -24.55
N LEU A 19 5.11 8.94 -25.65
CA LEU A 19 6.31 9.77 -25.76
C LEU A 19 6.00 11.09 -26.50
N SER A 20 5.65 12.12 -25.72
CA SER A 20 5.63 13.56 -26.08
C SER A 20 6.77 13.97 -27.06
N PRO A 21 6.59 14.99 -27.93
CA PRO A 21 6.97 14.99 -29.35
C PRO A 21 8.44 15.30 -29.63
N VAL A 22 9.36 14.78 -28.82
CA VAL A 22 10.80 14.99 -29.03
C VAL A 22 11.24 14.12 -30.19
N HIS A 23 11.77 14.75 -31.25
CA HIS A 23 12.19 14.05 -32.44
C HIS A 23 13.53 13.32 -32.15
N PRO A 24 13.66 12.01 -32.44
CA PRO A 24 14.88 11.25 -32.16
C PRO A 24 16.17 11.86 -32.74
N TYR A 25 16.03 12.60 -33.84
CA TYR A 25 17.11 13.38 -34.45
C TYR A 25 17.70 14.44 -33.50
N ASP A 26 16.86 15.14 -32.74
CA ASP A 26 17.31 16.17 -31.80
C ASP A 26 18.13 15.58 -30.65
N ILE A 27 17.77 14.36 -30.23
CA ILE A 27 18.49 13.60 -29.20
C ILE A 27 19.87 13.19 -29.73
N VAL A 28 19.95 12.70 -30.96
CA VAL A 28 21.20 12.28 -31.60
C VAL A 28 22.14 13.45 -31.87
N GLU A 29 21.62 14.58 -32.36
CA GLU A 29 22.41 15.81 -32.53
C GLU A 29 22.98 16.31 -31.21
N LYS A 30 22.18 16.26 -30.14
CA LYS A 30 22.64 16.69 -28.81
C LYS A 30 23.69 15.76 -28.22
N LEU A 31 23.57 14.45 -28.45
CA LEU A 31 24.57 13.45 -28.06
C LEU A 31 25.92 13.71 -28.76
N GLY A 32 25.88 14.03 -30.06
CA GLY A 32 27.08 14.41 -30.83
C GLY A 32 27.70 15.72 -30.34
N GLN A 33 26.91 16.76 -30.11
CA GLN A 33 27.38 18.06 -29.59
C GLN A 33 28.08 17.95 -28.23
N LEU A 34 27.64 17.01 -27.40
CA LEU A 34 28.19 16.76 -26.07
C LEU A 34 29.34 15.74 -26.07
N ASN A 35 29.80 15.30 -27.25
CA ASN A 35 30.87 14.31 -27.45
C ASN A 35 30.62 12.96 -26.76
N TYR A 36 29.35 12.56 -26.59
CA TYR A 36 29.00 11.25 -26.00
C TYR A 36 29.05 10.10 -27.00
N ILE A 37 29.02 10.42 -28.28
CA ILE A 37 29.15 9.48 -29.40
C ILE A 37 30.20 10.04 -30.36
N SER A 38 30.98 9.16 -30.99
CA SER A 38 31.99 9.58 -31.97
C SER A 38 31.33 10.23 -33.20
N ARG A 39 32.11 10.95 -34.00
CA ARG A 39 31.60 11.49 -35.29
C ARG A 39 31.10 10.39 -36.23
N ASP A 40 31.72 9.22 -36.17
CA ASP A 40 31.35 8.07 -37.01
C ASP A 40 30.01 7.48 -36.54
N GLN A 41 29.84 7.31 -35.21
CA GLN A 41 28.59 6.88 -34.60
C GLN A 41 27.46 7.89 -34.83
N LEU A 42 27.74 9.20 -34.70
CA LEU A 42 26.77 10.25 -35.01
C LEU A 42 26.30 10.18 -36.47
N THR A 43 27.23 9.92 -37.40
CA THR A 43 26.93 9.79 -38.82
C THR A 43 26.11 8.52 -39.09
N GLU A 44 26.45 7.43 -38.43
CA GLU A 44 25.71 6.16 -38.50
C GLU A 44 24.28 6.31 -37.95
N PHE A 45 24.09 6.94 -36.79
CA PHE A 45 22.76 7.18 -36.24
C PHE A 45 21.91 8.13 -37.08
N ARG A 46 22.53 9.19 -37.65
CA ARG A 46 21.85 10.05 -38.64
C ARG A 46 21.41 9.24 -39.85
N ASN A 47 22.22 8.31 -40.34
CA ASN A 47 21.87 7.45 -41.45
C ASN A 47 20.76 6.46 -41.07
N ILE A 48 20.79 5.86 -39.89
CA ILE A 48 19.70 5.01 -39.38
C ILE A 48 18.38 5.79 -39.30
N ILE A 49 18.42 7.02 -38.78
CA ILE A 49 17.23 7.89 -38.71
C ILE A 49 16.74 8.26 -40.10
N ARG A 50 17.64 8.64 -41.03
CA ARG A 50 17.28 8.98 -42.41
C ARG A 50 16.73 7.80 -43.21
N THR A 51 17.27 6.60 -43.00
CA THR A 51 16.76 5.36 -43.62
C THR A 51 15.38 5.03 -43.04
N ALA A 52 15.20 5.13 -41.72
CA ALA A 52 13.90 4.96 -41.08
C ALA A 52 12.87 6.01 -41.55
N GLN A 53 13.30 7.25 -41.82
CA GLN A 53 12.46 8.31 -42.41
C GLN A 53 12.07 8.04 -43.87
N LYS A 54 12.90 7.32 -44.64
CA LYS A 54 12.61 6.96 -46.03
C LYS A 54 11.71 5.73 -46.14
N ASP A 55 11.85 4.78 -45.21
CA ASP A 55 11.13 3.51 -45.25
C ASP A 55 9.70 3.59 -44.69
N THR A 56 9.30 4.74 -44.12
CA THR A 56 7.94 4.93 -43.59
C THR A 56 7.35 6.26 -44.06
N GLU A 57 6.21 6.21 -44.77
CA GLU A 57 5.26 7.33 -44.88
C GLU A 57 4.66 7.75 -43.51
N ILE A 58 5.23 7.26 -42.40
CA ILE A 58 4.65 7.27 -41.07
C ILE A 58 5.73 7.47 -40.00
N PHE A 59 6.60 8.48 -40.17
CA PHE A 59 7.53 8.87 -39.09
C PHE A 59 6.80 9.45 -37.85
N HIS A 60 5.48 9.66 -37.95
CA HIS A 60 4.63 10.12 -36.86
C HIS A 60 4.15 8.99 -35.91
N ARG A 61 4.42 7.71 -36.20
CA ARG A 61 4.07 6.60 -35.27
C ARG A 61 5.16 6.42 -34.21
N GLU A 62 4.76 6.38 -32.94
CA GLU A 62 5.65 6.28 -31.77
C GLU A 62 6.53 5.01 -31.73
N GLU A 63 6.09 3.93 -32.39
CA GLU A 63 6.81 2.66 -32.46
C GLU A 63 8.15 2.78 -33.25
N ALA A 64 8.19 3.64 -34.27
CA ALA A 64 9.40 3.92 -35.05
C ALA A 64 10.42 4.73 -34.25
N LYS A 65 9.95 5.71 -33.45
CA LYS A 65 10.80 6.50 -32.54
C LYS A 65 11.43 5.62 -31.46
N SER A 66 10.65 4.70 -30.91
CA SER A 66 11.11 3.76 -29.87
C SER A 66 12.16 2.79 -30.38
N THR A 67 12.03 2.31 -31.62
CA THR A 67 13.02 1.42 -32.26
C THR A 67 14.38 2.11 -32.46
N VAL A 68 14.38 3.40 -32.82
CA VAL A 68 15.60 4.21 -32.95
C VAL A 68 16.27 4.42 -31.59
N LEU A 69 15.49 4.75 -30.55
CA LEU A 69 16.00 4.92 -29.17
C LEU A 69 16.58 3.62 -28.59
N LEU A 70 15.99 2.47 -28.93
CA LEU A 70 16.50 1.15 -28.53
C LEU A 70 17.83 0.81 -29.21
N ARG A 71 18.00 1.17 -30.49
CA ARG A 71 19.29 1.02 -31.19
C ARG A 71 20.37 1.92 -30.60
N LEU A 72 20.02 3.17 -30.26
CA LEU A 72 20.93 4.10 -29.59
C LEU A 72 21.38 3.59 -28.21
N ALA A 73 20.46 2.99 -27.45
CA ALA A 73 20.76 2.43 -26.12
C ALA A 73 21.60 1.14 -26.17
N ASN A 74 21.70 0.46 -27.32
CA ASN A 74 22.54 -0.74 -27.48
C ASN A 74 24.00 -0.42 -27.80
N GLU A 75 24.28 0.75 -28.38
CA GLU A 75 25.61 1.19 -28.83
C GLU A 75 26.34 2.07 -27.80
N ILE A 76 25.60 2.62 -26.84
CA ILE A 76 26.11 3.48 -25.75
C ILE A 76 25.75 2.79 -24.42
N THR A 77 26.58 2.88 -23.39
CA THR A 77 26.18 2.37 -22.08
C THR A 77 24.92 3.10 -21.59
N ILE A 78 23.97 2.38 -20.99
CA ILE A 78 22.69 2.93 -20.48
C ILE A 78 22.94 4.16 -19.58
N GLU A 79 24.06 4.17 -18.85
CA GLU A 79 24.49 5.25 -17.96
C GLU A 79 24.86 6.53 -18.72
N GLN A 80 25.61 6.41 -19.81
CA GLN A 80 25.96 7.54 -20.69
C GLN A 80 24.72 8.07 -21.44
N PHE A 81 23.82 7.17 -21.86
CA PHE A 81 22.58 7.57 -22.53
C PHE A 81 21.65 8.34 -21.58
N LEU A 82 21.49 7.86 -20.34
CA LEU A 82 20.71 8.56 -19.32
C LEU A 82 21.35 9.88 -18.90
N GLU A 83 22.68 9.95 -18.79
CA GLU A 83 23.37 11.19 -18.49
C GLU A 83 23.14 12.25 -19.58
N ALA A 84 23.15 11.84 -20.85
CA ALA A 84 22.83 12.73 -21.95
C ALA A 84 21.37 13.20 -21.93
N LEU A 85 20.41 12.30 -21.67
CA LEU A 85 19.00 12.68 -21.51
C LEU A 85 18.80 13.69 -20.38
N LEU A 86 19.49 13.51 -19.25
CA LEU A 86 19.43 14.44 -18.12
C LEU A 86 20.06 15.80 -18.44
N ARG A 87 21.24 15.83 -19.09
CA ARG A 87 21.88 17.08 -19.54
C ARG A 87 21.07 17.83 -20.59
N ALA A 88 20.32 17.09 -21.41
CA ALA A 88 19.41 17.64 -22.40
C ALA A 88 18.02 18.00 -21.82
N LYS A 89 17.83 17.93 -20.49
CA LYS A 89 16.59 18.25 -19.76
C LYS A 89 15.39 17.34 -20.07
N TYR A 90 15.63 16.14 -20.61
CA TYR A 90 14.60 15.12 -20.85
C TYR A 90 14.33 14.26 -19.60
N HIS A 91 14.03 14.91 -18.48
CA HIS A 91 13.93 14.29 -17.16
C HIS A 91 12.84 13.21 -17.06
N VAL A 92 11.69 13.41 -17.72
CA VAL A 92 10.57 12.46 -17.70
C VAL A 92 10.91 11.16 -18.43
N ILE A 93 11.59 11.26 -19.57
CA ILE A 93 12.02 10.11 -20.37
C ILE A 93 13.12 9.34 -19.61
N ALA A 94 14.07 10.05 -19.01
CA ALA A 94 15.10 9.44 -18.16
C ALA A 94 14.49 8.71 -16.95
N LEU A 95 13.51 9.30 -16.26
CA LEU A 95 12.83 8.67 -15.12
C LEU A 95 12.03 7.42 -15.52
N LYS A 96 11.29 7.46 -16.64
CA LYS A 96 10.57 6.29 -17.17
C LYS A 96 11.54 5.14 -17.49
N LEU A 97 12.66 5.42 -18.16
CA LEU A 97 13.69 4.42 -18.47
C LEU A 97 14.35 3.84 -17.20
N VAL A 98 14.65 4.70 -16.22
CA VAL A 98 15.30 4.31 -14.96
C VAL A 98 14.40 3.42 -14.09
N SER A 99 13.08 3.62 -14.11
CA SER A 99 12.11 2.78 -13.40
C SER A 99 12.11 1.31 -13.84
N LYS A 100 12.75 0.99 -14.97
CA LYS A 100 12.84 -0.34 -15.58
C LYS A 100 14.27 -0.91 -15.62
N CYS A 101 15.30 -0.20 -15.13
CA CYS A 101 16.70 -0.64 -15.18
C CYS A 101 17.27 -1.07 -13.80
N ARG A 102 18.36 -1.86 -13.79
CA ARG A 102 19.01 -2.39 -12.56
C ARG A 102 19.55 -1.28 -11.62
N LYS A 103 19.54 -1.58 -10.31
CA LYS A 103 19.95 -0.80 -9.11
C LYS A 103 21.00 0.30 -9.23
N GLY A 104 22.06 0.13 -10.03
CA GLY A 104 23.21 1.05 -10.07
C GLY A 104 22.87 2.40 -10.70
N ILE A 105 21.93 2.38 -11.64
CA ILE A 105 21.66 3.47 -12.57
C ILE A 105 20.77 4.57 -11.94
N LEU A 106 19.86 4.18 -11.04
CA LEU A 106 19.00 5.09 -10.27
C LEU A 106 19.81 6.05 -9.39
N ARG A 107 20.92 5.58 -8.79
CA ARG A 107 21.82 6.42 -7.98
C ARG A 107 22.50 7.51 -8.81
N LEU A 108 22.81 7.23 -10.08
CA LEU A 108 23.47 8.16 -10.99
C LEU A 108 22.52 9.28 -11.41
N VAL A 109 21.25 8.93 -11.68
CA VAL A 109 20.19 9.85 -12.09
C VAL A 109 19.78 10.79 -10.95
N VAL A 110 19.54 10.26 -9.74
CA VAL A 110 19.17 11.06 -8.57
C VAL A 110 20.27 12.05 -8.17
N ARG A 111 21.55 11.69 -8.33
CA ARG A 111 22.68 12.59 -8.03
C ARG A 111 22.86 13.73 -9.04
N LYS A 112 22.37 13.59 -10.27
CA LYS A 112 22.62 14.52 -11.38
C LYS A 112 21.39 15.34 -11.80
N MET A 113 20.22 15.13 -11.18
CA MET A 113 19.04 15.99 -11.42
C MET A 113 19.20 17.34 -10.71
N GLU A 114 19.15 18.43 -11.48
CA GLU A 114 18.99 19.77 -10.92
C GLU A 114 17.54 20.00 -10.43
N PRO A 115 17.34 20.76 -9.34
CA PRO A 115 16.04 20.85 -8.65
C PRO A 115 15.04 21.78 -9.37
N GLY A 116 14.18 21.19 -10.21
CA GLY A 116 12.95 21.78 -10.77
C GLY A 116 11.75 21.72 -9.81
N PRO A 117 10.49 21.89 -10.28
CA PRO A 117 9.32 22.28 -9.47
C PRO A 117 9.06 21.29 -8.32
N GLY A 118 9.55 21.67 -7.14
CA GLY A 118 9.84 20.77 -6.03
C GLY A 118 8.63 20.18 -5.32
N PHE A 119 7.41 20.61 -5.63
CA PHE A 119 6.20 20.05 -5.03
C PHE A 119 5.85 18.70 -5.66
N LYS A 120 5.74 18.62 -7.00
CA LYS A 120 5.44 17.37 -7.71
C LYS A 120 6.56 16.35 -7.56
N GLN A 121 7.81 16.80 -7.46
CA GLN A 121 8.97 15.94 -7.27
C GLN A 121 9.13 15.44 -5.83
N ALA A 122 8.82 16.26 -4.81
CA ALA A 122 8.77 15.79 -3.42
C ALA A 122 7.55 14.92 -3.16
N GLN A 123 6.41 15.21 -3.80
CA GLN A 123 5.19 14.40 -3.76
C GLN A 123 5.37 13.09 -4.53
N GLU A 124 6.06 13.07 -5.67
CA GLU A 124 6.49 11.84 -6.35
C GLU A 124 7.55 11.10 -5.56
N ILE A 125 8.51 11.76 -4.90
CA ILE A 125 9.48 11.09 -4.03
C ILE A 125 8.77 10.51 -2.81
N TYR A 126 7.80 11.22 -2.21
CA TYR A 126 7.01 10.80 -1.06
C TYR A 126 5.99 9.71 -1.43
N LEU A 127 5.25 9.85 -2.53
CA LEU A 127 4.37 8.80 -3.05
C LEU A 127 5.21 7.62 -3.55
N ASN A 128 6.33 7.82 -4.24
CA ASN A 128 7.22 6.71 -4.57
C ASN A 128 7.89 6.13 -3.33
N THR A 129 8.18 6.88 -2.26
CA THR A 129 8.70 6.28 -1.03
C THR A 129 7.60 5.62 -0.22
N LYS A 130 6.34 6.07 -0.23
CA LYS A 130 5.21 5.48 0.51
C LYS A 130 4.57 4.31 -0.25
N VAL A 131 4.42 4.43 -1.57
CA VAL A 131 4.01 3.35 -2.48
C VAL A 131 5.14 2.33 -2.64
N ASN A 132 6.43 2.72 -2.68
CA ASN A 132 7.55 1.75 -2.77
C ASN A 132 8.17 1.32 -1.42
N THR A 133 7.87 1.94 -0.27
CA THR A 133 8.07 1.28 1.05
C THR A 133 7.18 0.05 1.16
N HIS A 134 6.14 -0.01 0.34
CA HIS A 134 5.16 -1.08 0.31
C HIS A 134 5.30 -1.99 -0.94
N LYS A 135 5.75 -1.48 -2.10
CA LYS A 135 6.07 -2.28 -3.31
C LYS A 135 7.54 -2.72 -3.48
N ASN A 136 8.42 -2.49 -2.52
CA ASN A 136 9.77 -3.09 -2.46
C ASN A 136 10.65 -3.04 -3.75
N ILE A 137 10.55 -1.98 -4.56
CA ILE A 137 11.48 -1.80 -5.70
C ILE A 137 12.82 -1.19 -5.26
N PHE A 138 12.90 -0.59 -4.06
CA PHE A 138 14.15 -0.07 -3.53
C PHE A 138 14.87 -1.09 -2.63
N LYS A 139 15.90 -1.71 -3.20
CA LYS A 139 16.97 -2.40 -2.45
C LYS A 139 17.97 -1.44 -1.77
N VAL A 140 17.66 -0.14 -1.75
CA VAL A 140 18.26 0.88 -0.87
C VAL A 140 17.21 1.14 0.19
N ASN A 141 17.59 1.04 1.47
CA ASN A 141 16.66 1.32 2.56
C ASN A 141 16.04 2.72 2.32
N PRO A 142 14.72 2.84 2.09
CA PRO A 142 14.07 4.13 1.82
C PRO A 142 14.42 5.18 2.89
N THR A 143 14.61 4.72 4.13
CA THR A 143 15.09 5.50 5.25
C THR A 143 16.47 6.14 5.01
N GLU A 144 17.39 5.46 4.32
CA GLU A 144 18.74 5.96 4.02
C GLU A 144 18.71 6.97 2.88
N ALA A 145 17.90 6.75 1.85
CA ALA A 145 17.71 7.71 0.78
C ALA A 145 17.05 9.00 1.29
N CYS A 146 15.97 8.88 2.08
CA CYS A 146 15.33 10.01 2.75
C CYS A 146 16.30 10.73 3.70
N ARG A 147 17.14 9.99 4.44
CA ARG A 147 18.16 10.59 5.32
C ARG A 147 19.18 11.42 4.53
N ASN A 148 19.72 10.90 3.43
CA ASN A 148 20.70 11.63 2.63
C ASN A 148 20.08 12.90 2.00
N ILE A 149 18.83 12.83 1.54
CA ILE A 149 18.09 13.99 1.04
C ILE A 149 17.85 14.99 2.18
N TYR A 150 17.45 14.50 3.35
CA TYR A 150 17.24 15.32 4.54
C TYR A 150 18.50 16.08 4.95
N GLU A 151 19.62 15.39 5.18
CA GLU A 151 20.88 16.01 5.64
C GLU A 151 21.39 17.07 4.64
N LEU A 152 21.29 16.78 3.33
CA LEU A 152 21.67 17.74 2.30
C LEU A 152 20.78 19.00 2.33
N ASN A 153 19.47 18.84 2.47
CA ASN A 153 18.54 19.97 2.47
C ASN A 153 18.53 20.73 3.80
N LYS A 154 18.81 20.06 4.91
CA LYS A 154 19.07 20.66 6.21
C LYS A 154 20.25 21.62 6.14
N LEU A 155 21.39 21.19 5.58
CA LEU A 155 22.55 22.06 5.39
C LEU A 155 22.23 23.27 4.50
N LYS A 156 21.48 23.07 3.42
CA LYS A 156 21.04 24.16 2.53
C LYS A 156 20.09 25.13 3.24
N PHE A 157 19.15 24.61 4.02
CA PHE A 157 18.25 25.41 4.85
C PHE A 157 19.02 26.27 5.84
N GLU A 158 19.96 25.67 6.59
CA GLU A 158 20.77 26.37 7.60
C GLU A 158 21.66 27.46 6.96
N ASN A 159 22.25 27.17 5.80
CA ASN A 159 23.01 28.16 5.03
C ASN A 159 22.10 29.32 4.54
N CYS A 160 20.91 29.02 4.01
CA CYS A 160 19.95 30.06 3.63
C CYS A 160 19.52 30.93 4.81
N GLN A 161 19.24 30.31 5.96
CA GLN A 161 18.85 31.01 7.17
C GLN A 161 19.96 31.94 7.68
N GLN A 162 21.22 31.50 7.61
CA GLN A 162 22.37 32.31 8.01
C GLN A 162 22.62 33.46 7.05
N ASN A 163 22.57 33.21 5.74
CA ASN A 163 22.74 34.26 4.72
C ASN A 163 21.62 35.31 4.81
N LEU A 164 20.39 34.91 5.11
CA LEU A 164 19.25 35.82 5.22
C LEU A 164 19.44 36.87 6.35
N LYS A 165 20.17 36.52 7.42
CA LYS A 165 20.46 37.42 8.54
C LYS A 165 21.41 38.56 8.15
N THR A 166 22.38 38.28 7.28
CA THR A 166 23.43 39.23 6.89
C THR A 166 23.15 39.93 5.57
N GLU A 167 22.29 39.36 4.73
CA GLU A 167 21.95 39.96 3.44
C GLU A 167 21.30 41.35 3.65
N THR A 168 21.52 42.26 2.72
CA THR A 168 20.92 43.60 2.71
C THR A 168 20.11 43.86 1.45
N ASP A 169 20.46 43.21 0.34
CA ASP A 169 19.75 43.35 -0.92
C ASP A 169 18.34 42.74 -0.86
N LYS A 170 17.34 43.48 -1.33
CA LYS A 170 15.93 43.08 -1.23
C LYS A 170 15.58 41.90 -2.15
N GLU A 171 16.13 41.87 -3.35
CA GLU A 171 15.86 40.83 -4.34
C GLU A 171 16.53 39.51 -3.91
N VAL A 172 17.79 39.59 -3.47
CA VAL A 172 18.52 38.44 -2.93
C VAL A 172 17.82 37.90 -1.69
N LYS A 173 17.35 38.76 -0.77
CA LYS A 173 16.54 38.33 0.39
C LYS A 173 15.28 37.57 -0.01
N MET A 174 14.56 38.06 -1.02
CA MET A 174 13.34 37.41 -1.49
C MET A 174 13.65 36.01 -2.03
N ASN A 175 14.70 35.88 -2.84
CA ASN A 175 15.16 34.59 -3.37
C ASN A 175 15.62 33.64 -2.25
N LEU A 176 16.34 34.15 -1.24
CA LEU A 176 16.74 33.37 -0.07
C LEU A 176 15.53 32.86 0.73
N LYS A 177 14.49 33.69 0.93
CA LYS A 177 13.24 33.27 1.58
C LYS A 177 12.52 32.17 0.80
N GLN A 178 12.43 32.29 -0.53
CA GLN A 178 11.83 31.25 -1.37
C GLN A 178 12.59 29.93 -1.28
N ASN A 179 13.94 29.99 -1.31
CA ASN A 179 14.79 28.82 -1.14
C ASN A 179 14.66 28.21 0.27
N LEU A 180 14.60 29.04 1.31
CA LEU A 180 14.37 28.60 2.68
C LEU A 180 13.08 27.77 2.79
N MET A 181 11.97 28.30 2.27
CA MET A 181 10.68 27.60 2.25
C MET A 181 10.73 26.30 1.45
N LYS A 182 11.42 26.30 0.30
CA LYS A 182 11.63 25.09 -0.52
C LYS A 182 12.39 24.01 0.26
N TYR A 183 13.49 24.37 0.92
CA TYR A 183 14.30 23.41 1.67
C TYR A 183 13.59 22.92 2.93
N ALA A 184 12.86 23.79 3.63
CA ALA A 184 12.01 23.41 4.76
C ALA A 184 10.98 22.36 4.34
N ASN A 185 10.27 22.59 3.23
CA ASN A 185 9.27 21.66 2.71
C ASN A 185 9.87 20.26 2.41
N ILE A 186 11.06 20.22 1.80
CA ILE A 186 11.76 18.96 1.53
C ILE A 186 12.16 18.25 2.83
N CYS A 187 12.66 19.00 3.83
CA CYS A 187 13.02 18.44 5.12
C CYS A 187 11.79 17.83 5.82
N VAL A 188 10.67 18.56 5.84
CA VAL A 188 9.38 18.09 6.38
C VAL A 188 8.93 16.80 5.71
N SER A 189 8.95 16.71 4.38
CA SER A 189 8.56 15.48 3.67
C SER A 189 9.46 14.28 4.02
N CYS A 190 10.77 14.50 4.17
CA CYS A 190 11.70 13.44 4.56
C CYS A 190 11.46 13.00 6.01
N LEU A 191 11.18 13.95 6.90
CA LEU A 191 10.89 13.68 8.31
C LEU A 191 9.56 12.95 8.49
N PHE A 192 8.52 13.27 7.70
CA PHE A 192 7.28 12.49 7.67
C PHE A 192 7.52 11.03 7.29
N ALA A 193 8.28 10.77 6.23
CA ALA A 193 8.61 9.41 5.83
C ALA A 193 9.43 8.67 6.91
N ALA A 194 10.36 9.37 7.57
CA ALA A 194 11.14 8.80 8.67
C ALA A 194 10.26 8.48 9.90
N LEU A 195 9.36 9.40 10.27
CA LEU A 195 8.40 9.20 11.35
C LEU A 195 7.47 8.03 11.05
N ASP A 196 6.87 7.96 9.86
CA ASP A 196 5.99 6.85 9.48
C ASP A 196 6.70 5.49 9.63
N ALA A 197 7.97 5.42 9.21
CA ALA A 197 8.78 4.21 9.34
C ALA A 197 9.12 3.86 10.79
N GLU A 198 9.41 4.85 11.63
CA GLU A 198 9.75 4.61 13.04
C GLU A 198 8.52 4.31 13.89
N ILE A 199 7.41 5.03 13.71
CA ILE A 199 6.13 4.76 14.39
C ILE A 199 5.70 3.32 14.16
N THR A 200 5.78 2.84 12.92
CA THR A 200 5.37 1.46 12.58
C THR A 200 6.27 0.40 13.26
N ARG A 201 7.47 0.75 13.72
CA ARG A 201 8.39 -0.17 14.43
C ARG A 201 8.25 -0.12 15.95
N TRP A 202 7.66 0.94 16.49
CA TRP A 202 7.63 1.20 17.92
C TRP A 202 6.34 0.65 18.54
N ASN A 203 6.46 -0.31 19.45
CA ASN A 203 5.29 -0.97 20.03
C ASN A 203 5.08 -0.79 21.54
N THR A 204 5.94 -0.12 22.32
CA THR A 204 5.67 -0.08 23.78
C THR A 204 6.02 1.16 24.62
N ASP A 205 6.82 2.15 24.22
CA ASP A 205 7.21 3.21 25.20
C ASP A 205 7.43 4.61 24.58
N PHE A 206 6.37 5.27 24.09
CA PHE A 206 6.45 6.67 23.64
C PHE A 206 5.95 7.64 24.71
N ASP A 207 6.83 8.53 25.19
CA ASP A 207 6.46 9.71 25.98
C ASP A 207 7.14 10.96 25.41
N TRP A 208 6.33 11.97 25.10
CA TRP A 208 6.77 13.27 24.61
C TRP A 208 7.30 14.16 25.74
N ASP A 209 6.74 14.01 26.95
CA ASP A 209 6.94 14.94 28.06
C ASP A 209 8.25 14.69 28.83
N GLU A 210 8.88 13.51 28.67
CA GLU A 210 10.17 13.17 29.30
C GLU A 210 11.41 13.82 28.63
N CYS A 211 11.23 14.63 27.59
CA CYS A 211 12.34 15.10 26.76
C CYS A 211 12.86 16.51 27.11
N THR A 212 13.76 16.57 28.11
CA THR A 212 14.82 17.59 28.04
C THR A 212 15.74 17.27 26.86
N VAL A 213 15.94 18.23 25.96
CA VAL A 213 16.66 18.14 24.67
C VAL A 213 18.07 17.51 24.76
N SER A 214 18.67 17.44 25.96
CA SER A 214 20.00 16.86 26.18
C SER A 214 20.03 15.36 26.48
N SER A 215 18.88 14.68 26.70
CA SER A 215 18.85 13.28 27.18
C SER A 215 18.09 12.30 26.30
N SER A 216 17.37 12.72 25.26
CA SER A 216 16.46 11.83 24.53
C SER A 216 17.23 10.73 23.75
N LYS A 217 17.45 9.56 24.34
CA LYS A 217 17.82 8.32 23.62
C LYS A 217 16.72 7.89 22.61
N ASN A 218 15.53 8.46 22.75
CA ASN A 218 14.37 8.19 21.90
C ASN A 218 14.50 8.88 20.53
N LYS A 219 14.78 8.09 19.50
CA LYS A 219 14.90 8.56 18.11
C LYS A 219 13.60 9.18 17.58
N LEU A 220 12.44 8.68 18.00
CA LEU A 220 11.14 9.16 17.55
C LEU A 220 10.89 10.61 18.02
N VAL A 221 11.19 10.91 19.29
CA VAL A 221 11.05 12.27 19.83
C VAL A 221 11.98 13.26 19.12
N ARG A 222 13.23 12.87 18.82
CA ARG A 222 14.15 13.72 18.04
C ARG A 222 13.58 14.08 16.67
N LEU A 223 12.98 13.12 15.97
CA LEU A 223 12.39 13.36 14.64
C LEU A 223 11.22 14.35 14.72
N PHE A 224 10.38 14.25 15.75
CA PHE A 224 9.29 15.20 15.96
C PHE A 224 9.81 16.61 16.30
N HIS A 225 10.84 16.75 17.15
CA HIS A 225 11.45 18.08 17.39
C HIS A 225 12.07 18.68 16.13
N GLU A 226 12.74 17.87 15.31
CA GLU A 226 13.25 18.33 14.02
C GLU A 226 12.10 18.74 13.10
N LEU A 227 11.00 18.00 13.09
CA LEU A 227 9.83 18.33 12.28
C LEU A 227 9.18 19.66 12.70
N ASP A 228 8.97 19.90 14.00
CA ASP A 228 8.41 21.16 14.51
C ASP A 228 9.28 22.37 14.12
N ARG A 229 10.61 22.21 14.08
CA ARG A 229 11.55 23.25 13.64
C ARG A 229 11.29 23.68 12.18
N TYR A 230 11.04 22.74 11.28
CA TYR A 230 10.89 23.06 9.85
C TYR A 230 9.45 23.35 9.43
N ALA A 231 8.45 22.81 10.14
CA ALA A 231 7.03 22.94 9.79
C ALA A 231 6.59 24.41 9.61
N LYS A 232 7.04 25.27 10.53
CA LYS A 232 6.73 26.72 10.57
C LYS A 232 7.33 27.51 9.41
N GLU A 233 8.36 26.95 8.77
CA GLU A 233 9.12 27.58 7.68
C GLU A 233 8.66 27.07 6.30
N THR A 234 7.67 26.18 6.25
CA THR A 234 7.13 25.67 4.98
C THR A 234 6.22 26.71 4.31
N PRO A 235 5.97 26.59 2.99
CA PRO A 235 5.00 27.44 2.30
C PRO A 235 3.56 27.31 2.83
N ASN A 236 3.24 26.18 3.47
CA ASN A 236 1.93 25.93 4.05
C ASN A 236 2.09 25.26 5.43
N PRO A 237 2.31 26.06 6.50
CA PRO A 237 2.53 25.55 7.85
C PRO A 237 1.37 24.70 8.35
N ASN A 238 0.12 25.04 8.03
CA ASN A 238 -1.06 24.29 8.47
C ASN A 238 -1.03 22.84 7.95
N ILE A 239 -0.60 22.61 6.70
CA ILE A 239 -0.43 21.24 6.16
C ILE A 239 0.65 20.48 6.94
N ALA A 240 1.76 21.15 7.25
CA ALA A 240 2.84 20.54 8.02
C ALA A 240 2.38 20.22 9.46
N GLU A 241 1.60 21.09 10.09
CA GLU A 241 1.05 20.89 11.43
C GLU A 241 0.01 19.77 11.47
N VAL A 242 -0.90 19.67 10.49
CA VAL A 242 -1.80 18.51 10.38
C VAL A 242 -1.01 17.20 10.25
N GLY A 243 0.02 17.20 9.41
CA GLY A 243 0.91 16.04 9.28
C GLY A 243 1.70 15.72 10.55
N PHE A 244 2.07 16.74 11.34
CA PHE A 244 2.72 16.59 12.65
C PHE A 244 1.77 15.98 13.69
N PHE A 245 0.63 16.61 13.92
CA PHE A 245 -0.31 16.21 14.97
C PHE A 245 -0.95 14.86 14.69
N SER A 246 -1.26 14.53 13.43
CA SER A 246 -1.78 13.21 13.07
C SER A 246 -0.77 12.08 13.34
N ARG A 247 0.53 12.32 13.09
CA ARG A 247 1.61 11.36 13.40
C ARG A 247 1.86 11.23 14.91
N LEU A 248 1.80 12.36 15.61
CA LEU A 248 1.94 12.37 17.07
C LEU A 248 0.77 11.62 17.73
N ALA A 249 -0.45 11.80 17.21
CA ALA A 249 -1.64 11.10 17.68
C ALA A 249 -1.50 9.58 17.55
N ILE A 250 -1.08 9.06 16.38
CA ILE A 250 -0.91 7.62 16.22
C ILE A 250 0.24 7.08 17.08
N ALA A 251 1.33 7.84 17.28
CA ALA A 251 2.42 7.44 18.16
C ALA A 251 1.93 7.25 19.61
N TYR A 252 1.12 8.18 20.12
CA TYR A 252 0.49 8.04 21.42
C TYR A 252 -0.49 6.86 21.49
N ALA A 253 -1.29 6.64 20.45
CA ALA A 253 -2.23 5.53 20.42
C ALA A 253 -1.52 4.17 20.46
N MET A 254 -0.43 4.03 19.71
CA MET A 254 0.40 2.82 19.72
C MET A 254 1.07 2.58 21.08
N ALA A 255 1.39 3.65 21.83
CA ALA A 255 1.87 3.56 23.21
C ALA A 255 0.73 3.39 24.25
N GLY A 256 -0.52 3.19 23.82
CA GLY A 256 -1.66 2.99 24.71
C GLY A 256 -2.20 4.27 25.39
N GLN A 257 -1.65 5.44 25.06
CA GLN A 257 -2.06 6.75 25.57
C GLN A 257 -3.21 7.35 24.76
N LEU A 258 -4.36 6.67 24.74
CA LEU A 258 -5.49 7.01 23.85
C LEU A 258 -6.07 8.42 24.08
N ALA A 259 -6.06 8.93 25.32
CA ALA A 259 -6.53 10.29 25.60
C ALA A 259 -5.66 11.37 24.93
N LYS A 260 -4.32 11.24 25.02
CA LYS A 260 -3.40 12.14 24.31
C LYS A 260 -3.52 11.98 22.79
N ALA A 261 -3.75 10.75 22.31
CA ALA A 261 -3.97 10.50 20.89
C ALA A 261 -5.21 11.25 20.37
N GLU A 262 -6.29 11.26 21.14
CA GLU A 262 -7.53 11.98 20.81
C GLU A 262 -7.32 13.49 20.76
N GLU A 263 -6.67 14.07 21.77
CA GLU A 263 -6.36 15.50 21.80
C GLU A 263 -5.55 15.94 20.56
N ASN A 264 -4.54 15.14 20.18
CA ASN A 264 -3.70 15.44 19.04
C ASN A 264 -4.44 15.28 17.70
N ILE A 265 -5.27 14.24 17.55
CA ILE A 265 -6.03 14.09 16.29
C ILE A 265 -7.12 15.16 16.17
N GLU A 266 -7.76 15.56 17.26
CA GLU A 266 -8.73 16.67 17.27
C GLU A 266 -8.06 18.00 16.91
N THR A 267 -6.84 18.23 17.39
CA THR A 267 -6.02 19.38 16.97
C THR A 267 -5.73 19.34 15.47
N ALA A 268 -5.35 18.19 14.92
CA ALA A 268 -5.14 18.03 13.48
C ALA A 268 -6.44 18.31 12.69
N PHE A 269 -7.59 17.83 13.16
CA PHE A 269 -8.88 18.12 12.54
C PHE A 269 -9.21 19.61 12.54
N ALA A 270 -9.00 20.31 13.66
CA ALA A 270 -9.26 21.74 13.76
C ALA A 270 -8.41 22.55 12.77
N LEU A 271 -7.16 22.16 12.54
CA LEU A 271 -6.28 22.80 11.55
C LEU A 271 -6.69 22.48 10.11
N SER A 272 -7.29 21.31 9.89
CA SER A 272 -7.64 20.81 8.56
C SER A 272 -8.73 21.61 7.84
N PHE A 273 -9.59 22.34 8.57
CA PHE A 273 -10.67 23.14 7.98
C PHE A 273 -10.18 24.20 6.99
N SER A 274 -8.94 24.66 7.13
CA SER A 274 -8.34 25.70 6.28
C SER A 274 -7.52 25.14 5.12
N ILE A 275 -7.45 23.82 4.98
CA ILE A 275 -6.49 23.13 4.12
C ILE A 275 -7.22 22.54 2.89
N PRO A 276 -6.72 22.78 1.67
CA PRO A 276 -7.24 22.10 0.50
C PRO A 276 -6.95 20.59 0.58
N LYS A 277 -7.78 19.80 -0.10
CA LYS A 277 -7.59 18.35 -0.20
C LYS A 277 -6.16 18.01 -0.61
N CYS A 278 -5.51 17.17 0.18
CA CYS A 278 -4.12 16.76 -0.04
C CYS A 278 -3.82 15.45 0.70
N ALA A 279 -2.67 14.86 0.41
CA ALA A 279 -2.26 13.58 0.99
C ALA A 279 -2.20 13.57 2.52
N GLU A 280 -1.85 14.70 3.17
CA GLU A 280 -1.79 14.77 4.63
C GLU A 280 -3.18 14.80 5.27
N LEU A 281 -4.18 15.36 4.57
CA LEU A 281 -5.57 15.26 4.99
C LEU A 281 -6.05 13.80 4.97
N TYR A 282 -5.77 13.07 3.89
CA TYR A 282 -6.12 11.65 3.78
C TYR A 282 -5.40 10.79 4.82
N PHE A 283 -4.12 11.09 5.08
CA PHE A 283 -3.36 10.44 6.14
C PHE A 283 -3.99 10.70 7.52
N MET A 284 -4.38 11.94 7.82
CA MET A 284 -5.06 12.29 9.08
C MET A 284 -6.35 11.48 9.27
N TYR A 285 -7.22 11.40 8.26
CA TYR A 285 -8.44 10.58 8.33
C TYR A 285 -8.12 9.11 8.60
N HIS A 286 -7.15 8.55 7.87
CA HIS A 286 -6.71 7.17 8.09
C HIS A 286 -6.16 6.95 9.51
N MET A 287 -5.36 7.88 10.05
CA MET A 287 -4.90 7.81 11.44
C MET A 287 -6.05 7.88 12.43
N PHE A 288 -7.07 8.71 12.18
CA PHE A 288 -8.21 8.81 13.07
C PHE A 288 -9.00 7.50 13.14
N VAL A 289 -9.26 6.87 11.98
CA VAL A 289 -9.91 5.56 11.92
C VAL A 289 -9.07 4.51 12.69
N MET A 290 -7.75 4.52 12.56
CA MET A 290 -6.87 3.63 13.32
C MET A 290 -6.94 3.87 14.84
N ILE A 291 -6.96 5.13 15.29
CA ILE A 291 -7.08 5.49 16.71
C ILE A 291 -8.43 5.03 17.26
N LEU A 292 -9.52 5.25 16.53
CA LEU A 292 -10.84 4.78 16.91
C LEU A 292 -10.89 3.25 16.98
N LEU A 293 -10.18 2.55 16.11
CA LEU A 293 -10.07 1.08 16.18
C LEU A 293 -9.29 0.62 17.42
N PHE A 294 -8.22 1.32 17.83
CA PHE A 294 -7.56 1.04 19.12
C PHE A 294 -8.49 1.27 20.32
N LYS A 295 -9.29 2.35 20.29
CA LYS A 295 -10.32 2.58 21.32
C LYS A 295 -11.34 1.46 21.35
N TYR A 296 -11.83 1.04 20.19
CA TYR A 296 -12.83 -0.02 20.06
C TYR A 296 -12.29 -1.36 20.57
N GLN A 297 -11.04 -1.70 20.25
CA GLN A 297 -10.36 -2.89 20.77
C GLN A 297 -10.29 -2.89 22.31
N LYS A 298 -10.02 -1.74 22.93
CA LYS A 298 -9.97 -1.61 24.39
C LYS A 298 -11.36 -1.60 25.04
N ASN A 299 -12.33 -0.97 24.38
CA ASN A 299 -13.70 -0.84 24.84
C ASN A 299 -14.65 -0.88 23.63
N GLN A 300 -15.36 -2.00 23.47
CA GLN A 300 -16.28 -2.29 22.37
C GLN A 300 -17.59 -1.51 22.49
N SER A 301 -17.47 -0.19 22.67
CA SER A 301 -18.61 0.72 22.74
C SER A 301 -19.19 0.94 21.36
N GLY A 302 -20.51 0.74 21.23
CA GLY A 302 -21.24 1.05 20.00
C GLY A 302 -21.07 2.51 19.54
N ILE A 303 -20.86 3.45 20.47
CA ILE A 303 -20.59 4.85 20.15
C ILE A 303 -19.27 5.01 19.40
N VAL A 304 -18.23 4.26 19.80
CA VAL A 304 -16.93 4.29 19.14
C VAL A 304 -17.03 3.68 17.74
N LEU A 305 -17.78 2.59 17.59
CA LEU A 305 -18.06 1.98 16.29
C LEU A 305 -18.77 2.96 15.35
N VAL A 306 -19.85 3.61 15.80
CA VAL A 306 -20.58 4.60 15.00
C VAL A 306 -19.67 5.77 14.60
N LYS A 307 -18.84 6.28 15.51
CA LYS A 307 -17.88 7.35 15.20
C LYS A 307 -16.85 6.89 14.17
N LEU A 308 -16.34 5.66 14.28
CA LEU A 308 -15.39 5.10 13.31
C LEU A 308 -15.99 5.01 11.91
N VAL A 309 -17.20 4.44 11.80
CA VAL A 309 -17.92 4.32 10.53
C VAL A 309 -18.16 5.71 9.92
N SER A 310 -18.64 6.67 10.72
CA SER A 310 -18.88 8.04 10.27
C SER A 310 -17.63 8.71 9.69
N ILE A 311 -16.49 8.60 10.38
CA ILE A 311 -15.23 9.19 9.92
C ILE A 311 -14.71 8.48 8.65
N ALA A 312 -14.88 7.17 8.54
CA ALA A 312 -14.49 6.43 7.35
C ALA A 312 -15.32 6.84 6.12
N GLU A 313 -16.63 7.04 6.28
CA GLU A 313 -17.50 7.51 5.20
C GLU A 313 -17.23 8.96 4.80
N GLU A 314 -16.97 9.84 5.78
CA GLU A 314 -16.56 11.21 5.50
C GLU A 314 -15.27 11.24 4.67
N ALA A 315 -14.26 10.46 5.09
CA ALA A 315 -13.01 10.36 4.36
C ALA A 315 -13.21 9.82 2.93
N ARG A 316 -14.08 8.81 2.76
CA ARG A 316 -14.45 8.26 1.44
C ARG A 316 -15.11 9.31 0.56
N SER A 317 -16.04 10.10 1.09
CA SER A 317 -16.69 11.20 0.36
C SER A 317 -15.70 12.26 -0.11
N ILE A 318 -14.71 12.60 0.72
CA ILE A 318 -13.67 13.56 0.35
C ILE A 318 -12.76 12.96 -0.75
N LEU A 319 -12.41 11.68 -0.65
CA LEU A 319 -11.58 10.98 -1.64
C LEU A 319 -12.27 10.83 -3.00
N GLN A 320 -13.59 10.69 -3.06
CA GLN A 320 -14.34 10.68 -4.33
C GLN A 320 -14.16 11.96 -5.15
N GLN A 321 -13.73 13.05 -4.51
CA GLN A 321 -13.48 14.33 -5.13
C GLN A 321 -11.99 14.53 -5.50
N GLU A 322 -11.15 13.51 -5.32
CA GLU A 322 -9.75 13.48 -5.77
C GLU A 322 -9.69 13.12 -7.26
N ASN A 323 -8.95 13.90 -8.04
CA ASN A 323 -8.82 13.74 -9.48
C ASN A 323 -7.78 12.68 -9.85
N ASP A 324 -6.78 12.48 -8.99
CA ASP A 324 -5.79 11.42 -9.21
C ASP A 324 -6.31 10.06 -8.71
N ASP A 325 -6.72 9.23 -9.66
CA ASP A 325 -7.17 7.85 -9.43
C ASP A 325 -6.20 7.05 -8.55
N SER A 326 -4.88 7.24 -8.74
CA SER A 326 -3.88 6.47 -7.99
C SER A 326 -3.90 6.80 -6.49
N THR A 327 -3.95 8.10 -6.15
CA THR A 327 -4.09 8.61 -4.78
C THR A 327 -5.44 8.23 -4.21
N ARG A 328 -6.52 8.42 -4.97
CA ARG A 328 -7.89 8.07 -4.57
C ARG A 328 -7.98 6.58 -4.20
N TYR A 329 -7.61 5.67 -5.10
CA TYR A 329 -7.70 4.24 -4.88
C TYR A 329 -6.76 3.73 -3.79
N PHE A 330 -5.58 4.33 -3.63
CA PHE A 330 -4.68 4.00 -2.53
C PHE A 330 -5.32 4.31 -1.17
N TRP A 331 -5.79 5.54 -0.97
CA TRP A 331 -6.33 5.97 0.31
C TRP A 331 -7.71 5.37 0.62
N THR A 332 -8.55 5.19 -0.39
CA THR A 332 -9.85 4.52 -0.22
C THR A 332 -9.65 3.12 0.33
N ARG A 333 -8.73 2.32 -0.23
CA ARG A 333 -8.42 0.99 0.30
C ARG A 333 -7.92 1.02 1.73
N MET A 334 -7.03 1.96 2.06
CA MET A 334 -6.49 2.11 3.41
C MET A 334 -7.57 2.35 4.46
N ILE A 335 -8.51 3.25 4.17
CA ILE A 335 -9.58 3.62 5.10
C ILE A 335 -10.65 2.54 5.17
N ILE A 336 -11.14 2.06 4.02
CA ILE A 336 -12.21 1.04 3.97
C ILE A 336 -11.75 -0.25 4.63
N LEU A 337 -10.49 -0.67 4.43
CA LEU A 337 -9.98 -1.89 5.05
C LEU A 337 -9.98 -1.81 6.59
N ARG A 338 -9.73 -0.63 7.16
CA ARG A 338 -9.82 -0.42 8.62
C ARG A 338 -11.27 -0.39 9.11
N LYS A 339 -12.20 0.12 8.31
CA LYS A 339 -13.65 0.00 8.58
C LYS A 339 -14.08 -1.46 8.59
N VAL A 340 -13.69 -2.24 7.58
CA VAL A 340 -13.94 -3.69 7.49
C VAL A 340 -13.40 -4.42 8.72
N PHE A 341 -12.19 -4.07 9.16
CA PHE A 341 -11.62 -4.66 10.37
C PHE A 341 -12.49 -4.42 11.59
N CYS A 342 -12.98 -3.19 11.76
CA CYS A 342 -13.87 -2.87 12.87
C CYS A 342 -15.18 -3.69 12.84
N LEU A 343 -15.83 -3.80 11.67
CA LEU A 343 -17.06 -4.57 11.49
C LEU A 343 -16.86 -6.07 11.83
N LEU A 344 -15.74 -6.64 11.41
CA LEU A 344 -15.43 -8.06 11.59
C LEU A 344 -14.80 -8.41 12.95
N GLY A 345 -14.51 -7.41 13.79
CA GLY A 345 -13.84 -7.59 15.07
C GLY A 345 -12.36 -7.93 14.94
N LEU A 346 -11.67 -7.29 13.99
CA LEU A 346 -10.23 -7.37 13.81
C LEU A 346 -9.57 -6.09 14.34
N ALA A 347 -8.49 -6.24 15.09
CA ALA A 347 -7.66 -5.15 15.57
C ALA A 347 -6.72 -4.63 14.47
N ASN A 348 -6.05 -3.49 14.73
CA ASN A 348 -5.10 -2.88 13.78
C ASN A 348 -3.97 -3.82 13.33
N ASN A 349 -3.54 -4.72 14.22
CA ASN A 349 -2.50 -5.74 14.02
C ASN A 349 -3.06 -7.10 13.57
N THR A 350 -4.32 -7.13 13.07
CA THR A 350 -5.07 -8.33 12.64
C THR A 350 -5.44 -9.33 13.73
N GLU A 351 -5.24 -9.02 15.00
CA GLU A 351 -5.71 -9.85 16.11
C GLU A 351 -7.25 -9.86 16.18
N LEU A 352 -7.85 -11.00 16.51
CA LEU A 352 -9.29 -11.07 16.80
C LEU A 352 -9.62 -10.36 18.11
N ILE A 353 -10.53 -9.40 18.06
CA ILE A 353 -11.05 -8.69 19.22
C ILE A 353 -11.96 -9.65 20.01
N LYS A 354 -11.51 -10.05 21.21
CA LYS A 354 -12.22 -11.01 22.07
C LYS A 354 -13.61 -10.49 22.44
N GLY A 355 -14.63 -11.33 22.28
CA GLY A 355 -16.02 -11.00 22.64
C GLY A 355 -16.78 -10.17 21.62
N HIS A 356 -16.14 -9.73 20.53
CA HIS A 356 -16.85 -9.08 19.43
C HIS A 356 -17.64 -10.11 18.64
N ASN A 357 -18.95 -9.89 18.53
CA ASN A 357 -19.88 -10.72 17.77
C ASN A 357 -20.55 -9.84 16.71
N PRO A 358 -20.07 -9.88 15.45
CA PRO A 358 -20.67 -9.13 14.36
C PRO A 358 -22.13 -9.54 14.12
N SER A 359 -23.00 -8.59 13.79
CA SER A 359 -24.32 -8.90 13.22
C SER A 359 -24.19 -9.39 11.77
N GLN A 360 -25.21 -10.06 11.25
CA GLN A 360 -25.22 -10.48 9.85
C GLN A 360 -25.09 -9.28 8.90
N GLU A 361 -25.78 -8.17 9.21
CA GLU A 361 -25.68 -6.92 8.45
C GLU A 361 -24.24 -6.40 8.37
N GLN A 362 -23.48 -6.46 9.47
CA GLN A 362 -22.07 -6.06 9.48
C GLN A 362 -21.18 -6.98 8.64
N ILE A 363 -21.48 -8.28 8.61
CA ILE A 363 -20.76 -9.26 7.80
C ILE A 363 -21.03 -9.01 6.31
N ASP A 364 -22.29 -8.77 5.95
CA ASP A 364 -22.69 -8.50 4.57
C ASP A 364 -22.07 -7.17 4.07
N GLU A 365 -22.12 -6.12 4.89
CA GLU A 365 -21.49 -4.83 4.58
C GLU A 365 -19.97 -4.96 4.39
N ALA A 366 -19.31 -5.74 5.25
CA ALA A 366 -17.88 -6.01 5.13
C ALA A 366 -17.52 -6.78 3.85
N LYS A 367 -18.38 -7.71 3.40
CA LYS A 367 -18.20 -8.45 2.15
C LYS A 367 -18.27 -7.53 0.94
N GLU A 368 -19.27 -6.66 0.88
CA GLU A 368 -19.43 -5.67 -0.20
C GLU A 368 -18.19 -4.78 -0.30
N MET A 369 -17.70 -4.28 0.85
CA MET A 369 -16.47 -3.47 0.89
C MET A 369 -15.22 -4.23 0.46
N LEU A 370 -15.11 -5.53 0.76
CA LEU A 370 -13.99 -6.34 0.27
C LEU A 370 -14.05 -6.53 -1.25
N VAL A 371 -15.23 -6.65 -1.85
CA VAL A 371 -15.38 -6.65 -3.31
C VAL A 371 -14.90 -5.32 -3.89
N GLU A 372 -15.37 -4.20 -3.34
CA GLU A 372 -14.94 -2.86 -3.76
C GLU A 372 -13.41 -2.72 -3.68
N ILE A 373 -12.78 -3.08 -2.56
CA ILE A 373 -11.32 -3.00 -2.38
C ILE A 373 -10.57 -3.75 -3.50
N ARG A 374 -11.09 -4.90 -3.92
CA ARG A 374 -10.47 -5.71 -4.98
C ARG A 374 -10.60 -5.06 -6.35
N GLU A 375 -11.70 -4.38 -6.63
CA GLU A 375 -11.95 -3.68 -7.90
C GLU A 375 -11.07 -2.43 -8.07
N LEU A 376 -10.59 -1.84 -6.97
CA LEU A 376 -9.67 -0.69 -6.98
C LEU A 376 -8.23 -1.04 -7.44
N GLY A 377 -7.96 -2.30 -7.79
CA GLY A 377 -6.71 -2.75 -8.39
C GLY A 377 -5.65 -3.27 -7.41
N ASP A 378 -4.43 -3.48 -7.92
CA ASP A 378 -3.35 -4.18 -7.22
C ASP A 378 -2.97 -3.55 -5.88
N MET A 379 -2.97 -4.39 -4.83
CA MET A 379 -2.53 -4.02 -3.49
C MET A 379 -1.04 -4.27 -3.32
N GLU A 380 -0.46 -3.59 -2.35
CA GLU A 380 0.88 -3.93 -1.86
C GLU A 380 0.76 -5.09 -0.86
N SER A 381 1.81 -5.88 -0.71
CA SER A 381 1.80 -7.17 0.01
C SER A 381 1.24 -7.10 1.43
N ARG A 382 1.55 -6.08 2.24
CA ARG A 382 1.01 -5.97 3.60
C ARG A 382 -0.49 -5.63 3.60
N ARG A 383 -1.01 -4.88 2.63
CA ARG A 383 -2.47 -4.63 2.52
C ARG A 383 -3.19 -5.83 1.94
N GLU A 384 -2.52 -6.58 1.06
CA GLU A 384 -3.04 -7.85 0.57
C GLU A 384 -3.16 -8.90 1.70
N MET A 385 -2.17 -8.97 2.60
CA MET A 385 -2.28 -9.75 3.84
C MET A 385 -3.52 -9.36 4.65
N PHE A 386 -3.68 -8.06 4.95
CA PHE A 386 -4.83 -7.55 5.70
C PHE A 386 -6.17 -7.88 5.02
N PHE A 387 -6.23 -7.75 3.69
CA PHE A 387 -7.39 -8.11 2.90
C PHE A 387 -7.74 -9.60 3.03
N TYR A 388 -6.76 -10.49 2.89
CA TYR A 388 -6.97 -11.92 3.03
C TYR A 388 -7.31 -12.33 4.47
N THR A 389 -6.78 -11.65 5.49
CA THR A 389 -7.19 -11.87 6.88
C THR A 389 -8.64 -11.49 7.12
N ALA A 390 -9.10 -10.36 6.54
CA ALA A 390 -10.51 -9.99 6.60
C ALA A 390 -11.42 -11.01 5.89
N LYS A 391 -11.03 -11.48 4.70
CA LYS A 391 -11.75 -12.56 4.01
C LYS A 391 -11.82 -13.85 4.83
N ALA A 392 -10.72 -14.23 5.48
CA ALA A 392 -10.70 -15.40 6.34
C ALA A 392 -11.67 -15.26 7.51
N ARG A 393 -11.75 -14.06 8.10
CA ARG A 393 -12.67 -13.78 9.19
C ARG A 393 -14.13 -13.83 8.74
N VAL A 394 -14.46 -13.33 7.56
CA VAL A 394 -15.79 -13.50 6.95
C VAL A 394 -16.13 -14.99 6.82
N ALA A 395 -15.28 -15.77 6.16
CA ALA A 395 -15.52 -17.20 5.92
C ALA A 395 -15.70 -17.98 7.25
N GLN A 396 -14.90 -17.66 8.27
CA GLN A 396 -15.06 -18.23 9.60
C GLN A 396 -16.44 -17.92 10.21
N LEU A 397 -16.90 -16.66 10.11
CA LEU A 397 -18.19 -16.23 10.66
C LEU A 397 -19.37 -16.88 9.93
N GLU A 398 -19.19 -17.24 8.65
CA GLU A 398 -20.16 -17.99 7.85
C GLU A 398 -20.10 -19.51 8.09
N GLY A 399 -19.14 -19.99 8.90
CA GLY A 399 -18.93 -21.41 9.18
C GLY A 399 -18.13 -22.17 8.11
N ASP A 400 -17.63 -21.48 7.08
CA ASP A 400 -16.73 -22.04 6.06
C ASP A 400 -15.28 -22.01 6.56
N LEU A 401 -14.95 -22.99 7.41
CA LEU A 401 -13.62 -23.11 8.02
C LEU A 401 -12.53 -23.44 6.99
N GLU A 402 -12.85 -24.15 5.91
CA GLU A 402 -11.87 -24.51 4.87
C GLU A 402 -11.42 -23.26 4.10
N SER A 403 -12.36 -22.44 3.63
CA SER A 403 -12.05 -21.17 2.98
C SER A 403 -11.35 -20.20 3.94
N ALA A 404 -11.73 -20.21 5.22
CA ALA A 404 -11.07 -19.39 6.23
C ALA A 404 -9.58 -19.76 6.38
N ILE A 405 -9.27 -21.05 6.49
CA ILE A 405 -7.89 -21.56 6.57
C ILE A 405 -7.11 -21.18 5.31
N PHE A 406 -7.66 -21.44 4.14
CA PHE A 406 -7.00 -21.10 2.87
C PHE A 406 -6.69 -19.60 2.76
N CYS A 407 -7.64 -18.73 3.15
CA CYS A 407 -7.41 -17.28 3.15
C CYS A 407 -6.33 -16.86 4.15
N THR A 408 -6.26 -17.48 5.34
CA THR A 408 -5.15 -17.20 6.27
C THR A 408 -3.78 -17.67 5.75
N GLU A 409 -3.73 -18.77 5.00
CA GLU A 409 -2.49 -19.23 4.35
C GLU A 409 -2.02 -18.21 3.29
N LEU A 410 -2.94 -17.74 2.43
CA LEU A 410 -2.64 -16.66 1.50
C LEU A 410 -2.15 -15.38 2.21
N ALA A 411 -2.79 -15.01 3.33
CA ALA A 411 -2.38 -13.85 4.11
C ALA A 411 -0.95 -14.01 4.65
N ILE A 412 -0.59 -15.19 5.16
CA ILE A 412 0.77 -15.48 5.65
C ILE A 412 1.79 -15.41 4.50
N ASP A 413 1.45 -15.93 3.32
CA ASP A 413 2.33 -15.93 2.14
C ASP A 413 2.59 -14.52 1.60
N CYS A 414 1.68 -13.57 1.86
CA CYS A 414 1.85 -12.17 1.48
C CYS A 414 2.94 -11.47 2.29
N ASP A 415 3.19 -11.83 3.55
CA ASP A 415 4.21 -11.16 4.38
C ASP A 415 5.62 -11.71 4.14
N GLN A 416 6.16 -11.37 2.99
CA GLN A 416 7.51 -11.74 2.56
C GLN A 416 8.62 -11.24 3.52
N TYR A 417 8.35 -10.27 4.41
CA TYR A 417 9.39 -9.55 5.16
C TYR A 417 9.25 -9.63 6.69
N LYS A 418 8.11 -10.10 7.24
CA LYS A 418 7.89 -10.34 8.68
C LYS A 418 8.24 -9.13 9.57
N CYS A 419 8.03 -7.92 9.06
CA CYS A 419 8.61 -6.71 9.64
C CYS A 419 7.80 -6.12 10.81
N PHE A 420 6.53 -6.48 10.95
CA PHE A 420 5.57 -5.70 11.74
C PHE A 420 4.74 -6.55 12.72
N GLY A 421 5.02 -7.86 12.81
CA GLY A 421 4.44 -8.77 13.80
C GLY A 421 2.97 -9.15 13.56
N GLU A 422 2.31 -8.64 12.52
CA GLU A 422 0.93 -9.07 12.21
C GLU A 422 0.89 -10.52 11.72
N THR A 423 1.93 -11.01 11.03
CA THR A 423 2.02 -12.42 10.62
C THR A 423 1.89 -13.37 11.80
N ASP A 424 2.44 -13.04 12.96
CA ASP A 424 2.29 -13.87 14.16
C ASP A 424 0.82 -13.91 14.63
N GLN A 425 0.06 -12.82 14.43
CA GLN A 425 -1.37 -12.77 14.74
C GLN A 425 -2.20 -13.55 13.72
N VAL A 426 -1.86 -13.44 12.42
CA VAL A 426 -2.50 -14.25 11.37
C VAL A 426 -2.23 -15.74 11.57
N GLN A 427 -1.01 -16.13 11.99
CA GLN A 427 -0.67 -17.51 12.34
C GLN A 427 -1.48 -18.03 13.52
N LYS A 428 -1.59 -17.25 14.61
CA LYS A 428 -2.46 -17.61 15.74
C LYS A 428 -3.90 -17.78 15.29
N PHE A 429 -4.39 -16.94 14.37
CA PHE A 429 -5.73 -17.08 13.84
C PHE A 429 -5.88 -18.38 13.02
N TRP A 430 -4.93 -18.70 12.13
CA TRP A 430 -4.90 -19.97 11.39
C TRP A 430 -4.87 -21.19 12.32
N GLU A 431 -4.08 -21.16 13.39
CA GLU A 431 -4.05 -22.25 14.40
C GLU A 431 -5.40 -22.42 15.10
N GLN A 432 -6.07 -21.32 15.45
CA GLN A 432 -7.42 -21.36 16.01
C GLN A 432 -8.42 -21.98 15.04
N LEU A 433 -8.37 -21.64 13.76
CA LEU A 433 -9.24 -22.21 12.72
C LEU A 433 -9.02 -23.71 12.55
N LYS A 434 -7.76 -24.18 12.51
CA LYS A 434 -7.45 -25.62 12.43
C LYS A 434 -7.97 -26.39 13.62
N ASN A 435 -7.76 -25.87 14.82
CA ASN A 435 -8.29 -26.48 16.04
C ASN A 435 -9.83 -26.56 16.03
N LEU A 436 -10.51 -25.54 15.50
CA LEU A 436 -11.96 -25.56 15.32
C LEU A 436 -12.39 -26.63 14.30
N LEU A 437 -11.73 -26.71 13.15
CA LEU A 437 -12.05 -27.70 12.11
C LEU A 437 -11.91 -29.14 12.63
N THR A 438 -10.80 -29.44 13.32
CA THR A 438 -10.57 -30.77 13.91
C THR A 438 -11.63 -31.11 14.96
N LYS A 439 -12.03 -30.16 15.81
CA LYS A 439 -13.10 -30.39 16.80
C LYS A 439 -14.43 -30.69 16.11
N THR A 440 -14.80 -29.91 15.10
CA THR A 440 -16.04 -30.11 14.33
C THR A 440 -16.06 -31.49 13.65
N GLN A 441 -14.93 -31.95 13.12
CA GLN A 441 -14.80 -33.28 12.52
C GLN A 441 -14.98 -34.39 13.57
N ILE A 442 -14.31 -34.29 14.71
CA ILE A 442 -14.44 -35.25 15.82
C ILE A 442 -15.89 -35.31 16.32
N ASP A 443 -16.54 -34.16 16.50
CA ASP A 443 -17.93 -34.09 16.95
C ASP A 443 -18.89 -34.73 15.94
N TYR A 444 -18.65 -34.53 14.64
CA TYR A 444 -19.42 -35.17 13.58
C TYR A 444 -19.25 -36.70 13.58
N GLU A 445 -18.01 -37.19 13.69
CA GLU A 445 -17.72 -38.63 13.77
C GLU A 445 -18.37 -39.28 15.00
N ASN A 446 -18.29 -38.61 16.16
CA ASN A 446 -18.94 -39.06 17.39
C ASN A 446 -20.47 -39.12 17.23
N GLN A 447 -21.09 -38.12 16.60
CA GLN A 447 -22.53 -38.13 16.33
C GLN A 447 -22.94 -39.25 15.38
N GLN A 448 -22.13 -39.55 14.35
CA GLN A 448 -22.38 -40.66 13.44
C GLN A 448 -22.26 -42.02 14.16
N ASN A 449 -21.27 -42.17 15.03
CA ASN A 449 -21.09 -43.38 15.84
C ASN A 449 -22.29 -43.62 16.78
N ILE A 450 -22.77 -42.57 17.47
CA ILE A 450 -23.97 -42.67 18.33
C ILE A 450 -25.21 -43.06 17.51
N ARG A 451 -25.39 -42.47 16.31
CA ARG A 451 -26.50 -42.84 15.41
C ARG A 451 -26.42 -44.30 14.97
N ASN A 452 -25.22 -44.78 14.65
CA ASN A 452 -24.98 -46.15 14.23
C ASN A 452 -25.25 -47.13 15.39
N GLU A 453 -24.79 -46.84 16.61
CA GLU A 453 -25.04 -47.65 17.81
C GLU A 453 -26.54 -47.73 18.16
N ASN A 454 -27.27 -46.62 18.06
CA ASN A 454 -28.72 -46.59 18.27
C ASN A 454 -29.50 -47.33 17.17
N SER A 455 -28.98 -47.36 15.93
CA SER A 455 -29.55 -48.17 14.83
C SER A 455 -29.34 -49.68 15.02
N ILE A 456 -28.25 -50.08 15.70
CA ILE A 456 -27.95 -51.47 16.04
C ILE A 456 -28.84 -51.93 17.22
N CYS A 457 -29.09 -51.06 18.20
CA CYS A 457 -29.97 -51.36 19.32
C CYS A 457 -31.44 -51.54 18.89
N THR A 458 -31.93 -50.73 17.95
CA THR A 458 -33.29 -50.84 17.40
C THR A 458 -33.49 -52.09 16.53
N ARG A 459 -32.45 -52.56 15.82
CA ARG A 459 -32.50 -53.86 15.10
C ARG A 459 -32.51 -55.07 16.04
N LYS A 460 -31.86 -55.01 17.21
CA LYS A 460 -31.92 -56.11 18.19
C LYS A 460 -33.27 -56.21 18.90
N CYS A 461 -33.95 -55.09 19.16
CA CYS A 461 -35.30 -55.11 19.73
C CYS A 461 -36.36 -55.63 18.75
N PHE A 462 -36.20 -55.41 17.43
CA PHE A 462 -37.16 -55.94 16.43
C PHE A 462 -37.00 -57.45 16.13
N VAL A 463 -35.84 -58.04 16.43
CA VAL A 463 -35.57 -59.46 16.16
C VAL A 463 -35.99 -60.37 17.33
N GLN A 464 -36.22 -59.83 18.53
CA GLN A 464 -36.71 -60.61 19.67
C GLN A 464 -38.24 -60.77 19.75
N ASP A 465 -39.02 -59.93 19.06
CA ASP A 465 -40.50 -60.08 19.03
C ASP A 465 -41.03 -60.96 17.88
N TYR A 466 -40.17 -61.43 16.96
CA TYR A 466 -40.56 -62.31 15.85
C TYR A 466 -40.05 -63.75 15.95
N ALA A 467 -39.45 -64.14 17.08
CA ALA A 467 -38.97 -65.51 17.32
C ALA A 467 -40.00 -66.44 17.98
N GLY A 468 -41.24 -65.98 18.16
CA GLY A 468 -42.24 -66.71 18.92
C GLY A 468 -43.64 -66.60 18.39
N HIS A 469 -43.90 -66.93 17.12
CA HIS A 469 -45.19 -67.48 16.64
C HIS A 469 -45.00 -68.12 15.25
N SER A 470 -44.49 -69.37 15.27
CA SER A 470 -44.65 -70.29 14.16
C SER A 470 -46.04 -70.91 14.25
N THR A 471 -46.99 -70.37 13.51
CA THR A 471 -48.20 -71.11 13.10
C THR A 471 -48.21 -71.20 11.59
N ARG A 472 -47.97 -72.41 11.11
CA ARG A 472 -48.33 -72.93 9.79
C ARG A 472 -49.68 -72.37 9.33
N ILE A 473 -49.68 -71.71 8.19
CA ILE A 473 -50.85 -71.67 7.30
C ILE A 473 -50.33 -71.89 5.88
N ASP A 474 -50.57 -73.10 5.36
CA ASP A 474 -50.65 -73.37 3.92
C ASP A 474 -51.93 -72.72 3.39
N VAL A 475 -51.84 -71.82 2.40
CA VAL A 475 -52.88 -71.70 1.36
C VAL A 475 -52.25 -71.28 0.04
N SER A 476 -52.54 -72.10 -0.96
CA SER A 476 -52.29 -71.98 -2.38
C SER A 476 -53.06 -70.83 -3.08
N LYS A 477 -52.51 -70.38 -4.22
CA LYS A 477 -53.19 -69.76 -5.38
C LYS A 477 -53.92 -68.42 -5.18
N HIS A 478 -53.42 -67.38 -5.85
CA HIS A 478 -54.06 -66.87 -7.08
C HIS A 478 -53.18 -65.81 -7.78
N ASN A 479 -53.04 -65.98 -9.09
CA ASN A 479 -52.77 -64.91 -10.06
C ASN A 479 -53.83 -63.81 -9.93
N GLU A 480 -53.45 -62.54 -10.05
CA GLU A 480 -54.02 -61.65 -11.06
C GLU A 480 -53.22 -60.36 -11.24
N ASN A 481 -53.17 -59.95 -12.51
CA ASN A 481 -52.55 -58.76 -13.06
C ASN A 481 -53.16 -57.47 -12.49
N THR A 482 -52.38 -56.40 -12.35
CA THR A 482 -52.80 -55.07 -12.82
C THR A 482 -51.63 -54.08 -12.93
N THR A 483 -51.64 -53.36 -14.05
CA THR A 483 -50.72 -52.36 -14.59
C THR A 483 -50.75 -51.01 -13.85
N PRO A 484 -49.77 -50.12 -14.07
CA PRO A 484 -49.53 -48.93 -13.24
C PRO A 484 -50.36 -47.71 -13.68
N LYS A 485 -50.83 -46.93 -12.69
CA LYS A 485 -51.36 -45.58 -12.91
C LYS A 485 -50.23 -44.55 -12.83
N LYS A 486 -50.11 -43.76 -13.90
CA LYS A 486 -49.46 -42.44 -13.92
C LYS A 486 -50.21 -41.50 -12.96
N ILE A 487 -49.45 -40.67 -12.26
CA ILE A 487 -49.94 -39.47 -11.57
C ILE A 487 -49.35 -38.27 -12.33
N GLU A 488 -50.23 -37.32 -12.64
CA GLU A 488 -49.97 -36.01 -13.24
C GLU A 488 -49.27 -35.05 -12.28
#